data_AF-A0A7X7KIA3-F1
#
_entry.id   AF-A0A7X7KIA3-F1
#
_cell.length_a   1.000
_cell.length_b   1.000
_cell.length_c   1.000
_cell.angle_alpha   90.00
_cell.angle_beta   90.00
_cell.angle_gamma   90.00
#
_symmetry.space_group_name_H-M   'P 1'
#
loop_
_entity.id
_entity.type
_entity.pdbx_description
1 polymer ?
#
loop_
_entity_poly.entity_id
_entity_poly.type
_entity_poly.pdbx_seq_one_letter_code
_entity_poly.pdbx_strand_id
1 'polypeptide(L)'
;MRIRQVTHNYIIYSRVDLGDPTGKNHLFGGGAASAKAGRRGISLDSSGQPADASHPSHLVYNSFMYEIFEHTADMGIRVRAAALDELFADAARGLFSVMVSNLDAVRTVEETAFSIAADDVEQLLHDWLAELLYAFHARRLVFDDFDVSVDGAALTAAARGEPLDPGRHEIEVEVKAVTWHGLKVERNEHGWLAEVIVDV
;
A
#
# COMPACT_ATOMS: atom_id res chain seq x y z
N MET A 1 13.28 -4.01 -1.15
CA MET A 1 12.45 -3.24 -0.20
C MET A 1 13.33 -2.83 0.96
N ARG A 2 13.57 -1.53 1.16
CA ARG A 2 14.43 -0.98 2.21
C ARG A 2 13.60 -0.93 3.49
N ILE A 3 13.96 -1.75 4.48
CA ILE A 3 13.57 -1.52 5.87
C ILE A 3 14.71 -0.68 6.46
N ARG A 4 14.42 0.57 6.83
CA ARG A 4 15.28 1.36 7.71
C ARG A 4 15.07 0.85 9.13
N GLN A 5 16.11 0.33 9.76
CA GLN A 5 16.20 0.26 11.21
C GLN A 5 17.25 1.25 11.69
N VAL A 6 16.82 2.15 12.56
CA VAL A 6 17.68 2.86 13.50
C VAL A 6 18.26 1.80 14.43
N THR A 7 19.58 1.75 14.54
CA THR A 7 20.31 0.86 15.45
C THR A 7 19.76 1.00 16.88
N HIS A 8 19.49 -0.09 17.60
CA HIS A 8 20.55 -0.88 18.22
C HIS A 8 20.40 -2.41 18.08
N ASN A 9 21.52 -2.99 17.62
CA ASN A 9 22.03 -4.37 17.75
C ASN A 9 21.49 -5.54 16.90
N TYR A 10 22.39 -5.92 15.98
CA TYR A 10 22.69 -7.23 15.37
C TYR A 10 21.63 -7.96 14.53
N ILE A 11 21.71 -7.83 13.19
CA ILE A 11 21.41 -8.93 12.23
C ILE A 11 22.37 -8.88 11.01
N ILE A 12 22.86 -10.06 10.64
CA ILE A 12 23.77 -10.40 9.52
C ILE A 12 22.92 -10.73 8.28
N TYR A 13 23.26 -10.21 7.09
CA TYR A 13 22.57 -10.53 5.83
C TYR A 13 23.31 -11.58 5.00
N SER A 14 22.61 -12.60 4.52
CA SER A 14 23.10 -13.55 3.49
C SER A 14 22.56 -13.17 2.11
N ARG A 15 23.49 -13.03 1.16
CA ARG A 15 23.32 -12.69 -0.25
C ARG A 15 22.88 -13.91 -1.07
N VAL A 16 21.99 -13.73 -2.05
CA VAL A 16 21.78 -14.69 -3.15
C VAL A 16 21.99 -13.95 -4.47
N ASP A 17 23.08 -14.30 -5.15
CA ASP A 17 23.37 -13.90 -6.54
C ASP A 17 22.53 -14.75 -7.51
N LEU A 18 21.94 -14.13 -8.53
CA LEU A 18 21.64 -14.79 -9.80
C LEU A 18 22.04 -13.85 -10.94
N GLY A 19 23.02 -14.30 -11.72
CA GLY A 19 23.68 -13.54 -12.77
C GLY A 19 22.96 -13.57 -14.12
N ASP A 20 23.22 -12.50 -14.87
CA ASP A 20 23.15 -12.42 -16.34
C ASP A 20 24.21 -13.34 -16.97
N PRO A 21 23.93 -13.99 -18.11
CA PRO A 21 24.82 -13.72 -19.24
C PRO A 21 24.14 -13.74 -20.63
N THR A 22 24.22 -12.59 -21.30
CA THR A 22 24.77 -12.34 -22.67
C THR A 22 24.23 -13.11 -23.90
N GLY A 23 23.93 -12.36 -24.98
CA GLY A 23 23.99 -12.91 -26.36
C GLY A 23 23.46 -11.99 -27.46
N LYS A 24 24.32 -11.16 -28.07
CA LYS A 24 24.07 -10.36 -29.29
C LYS A 24 24.11 -11.23 -30.56
N ASN A 25 23.39 -10.87 -31.63
CA ASN A 25 23.94 -10.37 -32.94
C ASN A 25 23.14 -10.68 -34.24
N HIS A 26 23.09 -9.65 -35.11
CA HIS A 26 23.11 -9.61 -36.60
C HIS A 26 21.82 -9.97 -37.39
N LEU A 27 21.22 -9.07 -38.19
CA LEU A 27 21.62 -8.36 -39.45
C LEU A 27 21.51 -9.20 -40.75
N PHE A 28 21.10 -8.50 -41.82
CA PHE A 28 20.84 -8.87 -43.24
C PHE A 28 19.39 -9.25 -43.57
N GLY A 29 18.72 -8.71 -44.60
CA GLY A 29 19.14 -7.85 -45.71
C GLY A 29 18.53 -8.36 -47.04
N GLY A 30 17.95 -7.43 -47.82
CA GLY A 30 17.56 -7.64 -49.23
C GLY A 30 16.12 -8.14 -49.45
N GLY A 31 15.34 -7.67 -50.42
CA GLY A 31 15.62 -6.82 -51.57
C GLY A 31 14.81 -7.32 -52.78
N ALA A 32 14.32 -6.37 -53.59
CA ALA A 32 13.72 -6.53 -54.92
C ALA A 32 12.33 -7.21 -54.99
N ALA A 33 11.48 -6.99 -55.99
CA ALA A 33 11.20 -5.94 -56.97
C ALA A 33 10.01 -6.48 -57.77
N SER A 34 9.10 -5.61 -58.25
CA SER A 34 8.69 -5.54 -59.66
C SER A 34 7.24 -5.06 -59.88
N ALA A 35 7.16 -4.11 -60.81
CA ALA A 35 6.10 -3.74 -61.76
C ALA A 35 4.67 -3.41 -61.25
N LYS A 36 4.16 -2.16 -61.32
CA LYS A 36 3.84 -1.25 -62.44
C LYS A 36 2.70 -1.69 -63.38
N ALA A 37 1.84 -0.67 -63.61
CA ALA A 37 0.82 -0.47 -64.65
C ALA A 37 -0.54 -1.14 -64.36
N GLY A 38 -1.68 -0.46 -64.22
CA GLY A 38 -2.08 0.85 -64.72
C GLY A 38 -2.95 0.69 -65.96
N ARG A 39 -4.28 0.61 -65.81
CA ARG A 39 -5.31 1.33 -66.59
C ARG A 39 -6.73 0.88 -66.20
N ARG A 40 -7.61 1.89 -66.16
CA ARG A 40 -9.02 1.87 -65.79
C ARG A 40 -9.84 0.98 -66.73
N GLY A 41 -10.66 0.12 -66.14
CA GLY A 41 -11.76 -0.62 -66.75
C GLY A 41 -12.50 -1.33 -65.62
N ILE A 42 -13.79 -1.09 -65.47
CA ILE A 42 -14.60 -1.80 -64.48
C ILE A 42 -14.83 -3.20 -65.07
N SER A 43 -14.08 -4.20 -64.57
CA SER A 43 -14.24 -5.61 -64.92
C SER A 43 -15.20 -6.27 -63.94
N LEU A 44 -16.21 -6.93 -64.48
CA LEU A 44 -17.18 -7.76 -63.75
C LEU A 44 -16.59 -9.18 -63.62
N ASP A 45 -16.84 -9.88 -62.51
CA ASP A 45 -16.47 -11.29 -62.38
C ASP A 45 -17.43 -12.22 -63.12
N SER A 46 -17.11 -13.52 -63.18
CA SER A 46 -17.95 -14.54 -63.85
C SER A 46 -19.34 -14.73 -63.22
N SER A 47 -19.65 -14.02 -62.13
CA SER A 47 -20.94 -13.95 -61.45
C SER A 47 -21.63 -12.57 -61.58
N GLY A 48 -20.99 -11.56 -62.15
CA GLY A 48 -21.63 -10.32 -62.61
C GLY A 48 -21.82 -9.19 -61.59
N GLN A 49 -20.94 -9.00 -60.59
CA GLN A 49 -21.07 -7.92 -59.60
C GLN A 49 -19.98 -6.81 -59.69
N PRO A 50 -20.35 -5.51 -59.51
CA PRO A 50 -19.41 -4.39 -59.69
C PRO A 50 -18.58 -4.07 -58.43
N ALA A 51 -17.31 -3.70 -58.66
CA ALA A 51 -16.31 -3.38 -57.63
C ALA A 51 -16.35 -1.89 -57.23
N ASP A 52 -16.79 -1.61 -56.00
CA ASP A 52 -16.50 -0.45 -55.12
C ASP A 52 -17.73 -0.12 -54.24
N ALA A 53 -17.68 -0.53 -52.97
CA ALA A 53 -18.44 0.12 -51.91
C ALA A 53 -17.63 0.04 -50.60
N SER A 54 -17.21 1.21 -50.12
CA SER A 54 -16.37 1.42 -48.94
C SER A 54 -17.17 1.49 -47.61
N HIS A 55 -16.89 0.53 -46.70
CA HIS A 55 -16.76 0.60 -45.21
C HIS A 55 -17.92 1.11 -44.31
N PRO A 56 -17.96 0.78 -42.98
CA PRO A 56 -17.29 -0.31 -42.23
C PRO A 56 -18.23 -1.06 -41.24
N SER A 57 -17.79 -2.22 -40.74
CA SER A 57 -17.99 -2.57 -39.32
C SER A 57 -16.96 -3.62 -38.90
N HIS A 58 -15.75 -3.12 -38.63
CA HIS A 58 -14.84 -3.80 -37.73
C HIS A 58 -15.55 -3.91 -36.38
N LEU A 59 -16.06 -5.09 -36.05
CA LEU A 59 -16.21 -5.47 -34.65
C LEU A 59 -14.79 -5.67 -34.13
N VAL A 60 -14.16 -4.58 -33.72
CA VAL A 60 -13.00 -4.65 -32.84
C VAL A 60 -13.54 -5.26 -31.55
N TYR A 61 -13.38 -6.57 -31.42
CA TYR A 61 -13.46 -7.20 -30.11
C TYR A 61 -12.32 -6.58 -29.32
N ASN A 62 -12.65 -5.61 -28.47
CA ASN A 62 -11.70 -5.08 -27.50
C ASN A 62 -11.46 -6.23 -26.51
N SER A 63 -10.56 -7.13 -26.89
CA SER A 63 -10.10 -8.23 -26.07
C SER A 63 -9.38 -7.57 -24.90
N PHE A 64 -10.07 -7.38 -23.79
CA PHE A 64 -9.44 -6.89 -22.58
C PHE A 64 -8.38 -7.91 -22.19
N MET A 65 -7.11 -7.54 -22.41
CA MET A 65 -5.96 -8.32 -22.00
C MET A 65 -5.52 -7.76 -20.67
N TYR A 66 -5.93 -8.42 -19.59
CA TYR A 66 -5.52 -8.10 -18.24
C TYR A 66 -4.78 -9.30 -17.64
N GLU A 67 -3.74 -9.04 -16.85
CA GLU A 67 -3.05 -10.04 -16.05
C GLU A 67 -3.13 -9.61 -14.59
N ILE A 68 -3.42 -10.57 -13.71
CA ILE A 68 -3.40 -10.39 -12.27
C ILE A 68 -2.07 -10.96 -11.80
N PHE A 69 -1.29 -10.17 -11.07
CA PHE A 69 -0.04 -10.61 -10.46
C PHE A 69 -0.09 -10.29 -8.96
N GLU A 70 0.62 -11.10 -8.16
CA GLU A 70 0.69 -10.90 -6.72
C GLU A 70 1.57 -9.69 -6.38
N HIS A 71 1.10 -8.85 -5.45
CA HIS A 71 1.87 -7.78 -4.86
C HIS A 71 1.66 -7.83 -3.34
N THR A 72 2.74 -8.01 -2.58
CA THR A 72 2.69 -7.98 -1.11
C THR A 72 3.10 -6.59 -0.63
N ALA A 73 2.11 -5.73 -0.44
CA ALA A 73 2.30 -4.38 0.10
C ALA A 73 1.79 -4.31 1.55
N ASP A 74 2.37 -5.15 2.41
CA ASP A 74 1.96 -5.25 3.81
C ASP A 74 3.13 -4.86 4.73
N MET A 75 2.83 -4.15 5.82
CA MET A 75 3.78 -3.87 6.88
C MET A 75 3.25 -4.37 8.22
N GLY A 76 4.08 -5.10 8.98
CA GLY A 76 3.74 -5.57 10.31
C GLY A 76 4.22 -4.61 11.40
N ILE A 77 3.34 -4.27 12.33
CA ILE A 77 3.65 -3.55 13.56
C ILE A 77 3.56 -4.56 14.70
N ARG A 78 4.62 -4.67 15.50
CA ARG A 78 4.68 -5.53 16.69
C ARG A 78 5.06 -4.68 17.90
N VAL A 79 4.23 -4.75 18.94
CA VAL A 79 4.39 -3.94 20.15
C VAL A 79 4.42 -4.85 21.37
N ARG A 80 5.24 -4.50 22.36
CA ARG A 80 5.30 -5.17 23.67
C ARG A 80 5.30 -4.12 24.76
N ALA A 81 4.47 -4.31 25.78
CA ALA A 81 4.35 -3.38 26.89
C ALA A 81 4.02 -4.10 28.20
N ALA A 82 4.23 -3.45 29.35
CA ALA A 82 3.94 -4.05 30.64
C ALA A 82 2.44 -4.00 30.96
N ALA A 83 1.78 -2.92 30.54
CA ALA A 83 0.33 -2.71 30.69
C ALA A 83 -0.39 -2.70 29.32
N LEU A 84 -1.70 -2.95 29.36
CA LEU A 84 -2.54 -2.94 28.14
C LEU A 84 -2.68 -1.51 27.59
N ASP A 85 -2.82 -0.53 28.48
CA ASP A 85 -2.85 0.90 28.15
C ASP A 85 -1.60 1.33 27.35
N GLU A 86 -0.42 0.98 27.86
CA GLU A 86 0.87 1.21 27.21
C GLU A 86 0.94 0.52 25.84
N LEU A 87 0.42 -0.71 25.73
CA LEU A 87 0.41 -1.47 24.48
C LEU A 87 -0.38 -0.73 23.38
N PHE A 88 -1.55 -0.18 23.73
CA PHE A 88 -2.40 0.55 22.80
C PHE A 88 -1.83 1.92 22.43
N ALA A 89 -1.20 2.61 23.38
CA ALA A 89 -0.47 3.85 23.13
C ALA A 89 0.73 3.62 22.17
N ASP A 90 1.53 2.59 22.43
CA ASP A 90 2.68 2.26 21.59
C ASP A 90 2.27 1.74 20.21
N ALA A 91 1.15 1.03 20.09
CA ALA A 91 0.59 0.63 18.79
C ALA A 91 0.15 1.84 17.95
N ALA A 92 -0.48 2.83 18.57
CA ALA A 92 -0.82 4.09 17.93
C ALA A 92 0.43 4.82 17.42
N ARG A 93 1.45 4.94 18.28
CA ARG A 93 2.73 5.55 17.90
C ARG A 93 3.43 4.77 16.80
N GLY A 94 3.38 3.43 16.85
CA GLY A 94 3.87 2.54 15.82
C GLY A 94 3.22 2.81 14.46
N LEU A 95 1.89 2.93 14.42
CA LEU A 95 1.14 3.27 13.21
C LEU A 95 1.60 4.59 12.60
N PHE A 96 1.71 5.67 13.39
CA PHE A 96 2.19 6.95 12.87
C PHE A 96 3.65 6.91 12.43
N SER A 97 4.51 6.13 13.08
CA SER A 97 5.91 5.97 12.67
C SER A 97 6.09 5.25 11.33
N VAL A 98 5.12 4.42 10.92
CA VAL A 98 5.10 3.84 9.57
C VAL A 98 4.81 4.93 8.54
N MET A 99 3.88 5.83 8.84
CA MET A 99 3.45 6.88 7.90
C MET A 99 4.41 8.07 7.84
N VAL A 100 4.99 8.49 8.97
CA VAL A 100 5.78 9.72 9.11
C VAL A 100 7.16 9.41 9.70
N SER A 101 8.21 9.62 8.90
CA SER A 101 9.59 9.22 9.25
C SER A 101 10.24 10.09 10.33
N ASN A 102 9.80 11.35 10.45
CA ASN A 102 10.27 12.33 11.42
C ASN A 102 9.20 12.66 12.46
N LEU A 103 8.58 11.62 13.04
CA LEU A 103 7.49 11.76 14.00
C LEU A 103 7.86 12.62 15.22
N ASP A 104 9.14 12.67 15.59
CA ASP A 104 9.70 13.52 16.65
C ASP A 104 9.62 15.04 16.35
N ALA A 105 9.33 15.43 15.11
CA ALA A 105 9.10 16.81 14.71
C ALA A 105 7.66 17.29 14.99
N VAL A 106 6.76 16.38 15.37
CA VAL A 106 5.36 16.66 15.71
C VAL A 106 5.28 17.34 17.07
N ARG A 107 4.48 18.40 17.14
CA ARG A 107 4.22 19.16 18.35
C ARG A 107 2.89 18.72 18.95
N THR A 108 2.85 18.56 20.26
CA THR A 108 1.65 18.18 21.02
C THR A 108 0.82 19.40 21.43
N VAL A 109 0.30 20.15 20.43
CA VAL A 109 -0.39 21.43 20.65
C VAL A 109 -1.91 21.34 20.59
N GLU A 110 -2.44 20.31 19.93
CA GLU A 110 -3.87 20.01 19.86
C GLU A 110 -4.13 18.63 20.47
N GLU A 111 -5.26 18.49 21.17
CA GLU A 111 -5.69 17.23 21.77
C GLU A 111 -7.01 16.78 21.14
N THR A 112 -7.10 15.51 20.76
CA THR A 112 -8.32 14.86 20.28
C THR A 112 -8.69 13.72 21.22
N ALA A 113 -9.90 13.74 21.74
CA ALA A 113 -10.45 12.68 22.59
C ALA A 113 -11.10 11.58 21.74
N PHE A 114 -10.89 10.34 22.15
CA PHE A 114 -11.47 9.14 21.55
C PHE A 114 -12.16 8.30 22.62
N SER A 115 -13.26 7.66 22.24
CA SER A 115 -14.00 6.69 23.06
C SER A 115 -14.50 5.59 22.15
N ILE A 116 -14.02 4.37 22.35
CA ILE A 116 -14.28 3.22 21.47
C ILE A 116 -14.72 2.04 22.34
N ALA A 117 -15.69 1.27 21.86
CA ALA A 117 -16.10 0.02 22.46
C ALA A 117 -16.19 -1.05 21.37
N ALA A 118 -15.77 -2.26 21.69
CA ALA A 118 -15.68 -3.40 20.79
C ALA A 118 -16.18 -4.68 21.48
N ASP A 119 -16.26 -5.78 20.72
CA ASP A 119 -16.67 -7.08 21.25
C ASP A 119 -15.53 -7.78 22.01
N ASP A 120 -14.28 -7.55 21.60
CA ASP A 120 -13.07 -8.06 22.23
C ASP A 120 -11.88 -7.09 22.11
N VAL A 121 -10.73 -7.49 22.68
CA VAL A 121 -9.54 -6.64 22.76
C VAL A 121 -8.81 -6.53 21.41
N GLU A 122 -8.85 -7.58 20.57
CA GLU A 122 -8.31 -7.52 19.22
C GLU A 122 -9.09 -6.53 18.36
N GLN A 123 -10.42 -6.62 18.35
CA GLN A 123 -11.27 -5.66 17.66
C GLN A 123 -11.08 -4.25 18.22
N LEU A 124 -10.92 -4.10 19.54
CA LEU A 124 -10.64 -2.79 20.14
C LEU A 124 -9.35 -2.19 19.57
N LEU A 125 -8.28 -2.99 19.42
CA LEU A 125 -7.03 -2.52 18.82
C LEU A 125 -7.21 -2.15 17.35
N HIS A 126 -7.90 -2.99 16.58
CA HIS A 126 -8.21 -2.71 15.19
C HIS A 126 -8.94 -1.38 15.03
N ASP A 127 -10.04 -1.19 15.77
CA ASP A 127 -10.89 0.00 15.67
C ASP A 127 -10.16 1.25 16.17
N TRP A 128 -9.31 1.12 17.21
CA TRP A 128 -8.44 2.20 17.67
C TRP A 128 -7.47 2.69 16.58
N LEU A 129 -6.75 1.77 15.94
CA LEU A 129 -5.82 2.11 14.88
C LEU A 129 -6.53 2.63 13.63
N ALA A 130 -7.72 2.10 13.32
CA ALA A 130 -8.54 2.56 12.20
C ALA A 130 -9.06 4.00 12.41
N GLU A 131 -9.50 4.36 13.62
CA GLU A 131 -9.92 5.72 13.96
C GLU A 131 -8.75 6.73 13.87
N LEU A 132 -7.56 6.34 14.31
CA LEU A 132 -6.35 7.16 14.14
C LEU A 132 -5.97 7.34 12.67
N LEU A 133 -6.03 6.26 11.89
CA LEU A 133 -5.79 6.30 10.46
C LEU A 133 -6.80 7.19 9.74
N TYR A 134 -8.08 7.14 10.14
CA TYR A 134 -9.11 8.04 9.66
C TYR A 134 -8.80 9.49 10.02
N ALA A 135 -8.38 9.79 11.25
CA ALA A 135 -7.98 11.13 11.66
C ALA A 135 -6.81 11.65 10.80
N PHE A 136 -5.83 10.80 10.48
CA PHE A 136 -4.74 11.15 9.59
C PHE A 136 -5.22 11.48 8.16
N HIS A 137 -6.01 10.60 7.56
CA HIS A 137 -6.44 10.78 6.16
C HIS A 137 -7.49 11.87 5.98
N ALA A 138 -8.57 11.80 6.76
CA ALA A 138 -9.73 12.65 6.58
C ALA A 138 -9.55 14.02 7.23
N ARG A 139 -8.89 14.08 8.39
CA ARG A 139 -8.73 15.32 9.17
C ARG A 139 -7.32 15.91 9.08
N ARG A 140 -6.38 15.20 8.44
CA ARG A 140 -4.99 15.65 8.28
C ARG A 140 -4.33 15.93 9.63
N LEU A 141 -4.54 15.06 10.62
CA LEU A 141 -3.92 15.15 11.94
C LEU A 141 -2.79 14.13 12.09
N VAL A 142 -1.70 14.53 12.72
CA VAL A 142 -0.59 13.64 13.10
C VAL A 142 -0.39 13.72 14.61
N PHE A 143 -0.25 12.57 15.27
CA PHE A 143 -0.11 12.46 16.73
C PHE A 143 1.19 11.73 17.09
N ASP A 144 1.86 12.16 18.17
CA ASP A 144 3.06 11.49 18.73
C ASP A 144 2.90 11.14 20.22
N ASP A 145 1.85 11.66 20.88
CA ASP A 145 1.61 11.41 22.30
C ASP A 145 0.17 10.92 22.53
N PHE A 146 0.05 9.88 23.35
CA PHE A 146 -1.20 9.16 23.57
C PHE A 146 -1.34 8.84 25.05
N ASP A 147 -2.38 9.37 25.67
CA ASP A 147 -2.83 8.94 27.00
C ASP A 147 -4.04 8.02 26.79
N VAL A 148 -3.90 6.74 27.15
CA VAL A 148 -4.86 5.68 26.83
C VAL A 148 -5.25 4.96 28.11
N SER A 149 -6.55 4.70 28.28
CA SER A 149 -7.10 3.85 29.33
C SER A 149 -7.99 2.78 28.70
N VAL A 150 -7.64 1.52 28.93
CA VAL A 150 -8.39 0.35 28.45
C VAL A 150 -9.05 -0.36 29.62
N ASP A 151 -10.36 -0.56 29.53
CA ASP A 151 -11.15 -1.36 30.48
C ASP A 151 -11.94 -2.43 29.73
N GLY A 152 -11.47 -3.68 29.80
CA GLY A 152 -12.02 -4.79 29.02
C GLY A 152 -11.90 -4.54 27.53
N ALA A 153 -13.04 -4.45 26.84
CA ALA A 153 -13.14 -4.16 25.40
C ALA A 153 -13.59 -2.70 25.13
N ALA A 154 -13.30 -1.79 26.06
CA ALA A 154 -13.55 -0.36 25.89
C ALA A 154 -12.27 0.46 26.10
N LEU A 155 -12.12 1.54 25.33
CA LEU A 155 -10.98 2.44 25.37
C LEU A 155 -11.48 3.88 25.47
N THR A 156 -10.82 4.65 26.32
CA THR A 156 -10.81 6.12 26.26
C THR A 156 -9.39 6.60 26.05
N ALA A 157 -9.20 7.61 25.20
CA ALA A 157 -7.87 8.14 24.94
C ALA A 157 -7.87 9.63 24.63
N ALA A 158 -6.75 10.28 24.95
CA ALA A 158 -6.39 11.60 24.47
C ALA A 158 -5.14 11.48 23.59
N ALA A 159 -5.29 11.76 22.29
CA ALA A 159 -4.17 11.82 21.35
C ALA A 159 -3.76 13.28 21.13
N ARG A 160 -2.48 13.58 21.29
CA ARG A 160 -1.91 14.93 21.18
C ARG A 160 -0.96 15.05 20.01
N GLY A 161 -1.10 16.16 19.29
CA GLY A 161 -0.42 16.36 18.01
C GLY A 161 -0.75 17.69 17.36
N GLU A 162 -0.70 17.71 16.03
CA GLU A 162 -0.97 18.92 15.24
C GLU A 162 -1.49 18.58 13.84
N PRO A 163 -2.03 19.58 13.10
CA PRO A 163 -2.30 19.42 11.68
C PRO A 163 -1.03 19.06 10.90
N LEU A 164 -1.19 18.11 9.98
CA LEU A 164 -0.13 17.64 9.10
C LEU A 164 0.33 18.77 8.17
N ASP A 165 1.55 19.24 8.39
CA ASP A 165 2.24 20.22 7.54
C ASP A 165 3.18 19.52 6.53
N PRO A 166 2.88 19.52 5.21
CA PRO A 166 3.74 18.91 4.19
C PRO A 166 5.12 19.57 4.04
N GLY A 167 5.34 20.77 4.58
CA GLY A 167 6.64 21.44 4.59
C GLY A 167 7.54 21.01 5.76
N ARG A 168 6.97 20.34 6.77
CA ARG A 168 7.69 19.89 7.98
C ARG A 168 7.69 18.38 8.16
N HIS A 169 6.58 17.71 7.87
CA HIS A 169 6.41 16.28 8.10
C HIS A 169 6.75 15.48 6.85
N GLU A 170 7.61 14.47 7.02
CA GLU A 170 8.08 13.58 5.97
C GLU A 170 7.19 12.33 5.90
N ILE A 171 6.22 12.32 4.99
CA ILE A 171 5.37 11.15 4.75
C ILE A 171 6.17 10.11 3.96
N GLU A 172 6.44 8.96 4.58
CA GLU A 172 7.25 7.88 3.98
C GLU A 172 6.38 6.81 3.34
N VAL A 173 5.29 6.43 4.00
CA VAL A 173 4.38 5.36 3.55
C VAL A 173 2.94 5.82 3.69
N GLU A 174 2.14 5.59 2.65
CA GLU A 174 0.68 5.75 2.74
C GLU A 174 0.10 4.44 3.27
N VAL A 175 -0.41 4.44 4.49
CA VAL A 175 -1.16 3.28 5.02
C VAL A 175 -2.60 3.41 4.57
N LYS A 176 -3.14 2.41 3.87
CA LYS A 176 -4.53 2.40 3.36
C LYS A 176 -5.52 1.85 4.37
N ALA A 177 -5.12 0.80 5.08
CA ALA A 177 -6.00 0.12 6.03
C ALA A 177 -5.22 -0.60 7.14
N VAL A 178 -5.87 -0.72 8.29
CA VAL A 178 -5.52 -1.70 9.33
C VAL A 178 -6.23 -2.99 8.97
N THR A 179 -5.51 -4.11 8.98
CA THR A 179 -6.05 -5.40 8.53
C THR A 179 -6.34 -6.33 9.70
N TRP A 180 -7.27 -7.27 9.49
CA TRP A 180 -7.52 -8.39 10.39
C TRP A 180 -6.50 -9.52 10.24
N HIS A 181 -5.71 -9.51 9.16
CA HIS A 181 -4.77 -10.58 8.88
C HIS A 181 -3.62 -10.54 9.89
N GLY A 182 -3.46 -11.62 10.67
CA GLY A 182 -2.41 -11.69 11.69
C GLY A 182 -2.62 -10.77 12.88
N LEU A 183 -3.80 -10.14 13.02
CA LEU A 183 -4.14 -9.34 14.19
C LEU A 183 -4.16 -10.21 15.44
N LYS A 184 -3.47 -9.75 16.49
CA LYS A 184 -3.32 -10.49 17.72
C LYS A 184 -3.08 -9.56 18.89
N VAL A 185 -3.74 -9.79 20.02
CA VAL A 185 -3.43 -9.15 21.30
C VAL A 185 -3.43 -10.22 22.38
N GLU A 186 -2.27 -10.46 23.01
CA GLU A 186 -2.15 -11.51 24.02
C GLU A 186 -1.34 -11.07 25.23
N ARG A 187 -1.69 -11.63 26.38
CA ARG A 187 -0.91 -11.52 27.61
C ARG A 187 -0.03 -12.76 27.78
N ASN A 188 1.25 -12.55 28.06
CA ASN A 188 2.23 -13.58 28.37
C ASN A 188 2.94 -13.27 29.71
N GLU A 189 3.92 -14.10 30.08
CA GLU A 189 4.69 -13.97 31.31
C GLU A 189 5.52 -12.66 31.40
N HIS A 190 5.75 -12.00 30.27
CA HIS A 190 6.56 -10.79 30.15
C HIS A 190 5.73 -9.52 29.93
N GLY A 191 4.39 -9.61 29.99
CA GLY A 191 3.48 -8.48 29.74
C GLY A 191 2.54 -8.76 28.57
N TRP A 192 2.28 -7.73 27.77
CA TRP A 192 1.39 -7.78 26.62
C TRP A 192 2.17 -7.79 25.31
N LEU A 193 1.59 -8.42 24.28
CA LEU A 193 2.06 -8.42 22.90
C LEU A 193 0.88 -8.09 21.99
N ALA A 194 1.09 -7.13 21.08
CA ALA A 194 0.20 -6.88 19.96
C ALA A 194 0.95 -7.09 18.63
N GLU A 195 0.26 -7.67 17.66
CA GLU A 195 0.70 -7.77 16.27
C GLU A 195 -0.44 -7.30 15.38
N VAL A 196 -0.13 -6.43 14.42
CA VAL A 196 -1.10 -5.93 13.43
C VAL A 196 -0.40 -5.74 12.09
N ILE A 197 -1.10 -6.05 11.00
CA ILE A 197 -0.62 -5.81 9.65
C ILE A 197 -1.42 -4.67 9.04
N VAL A 198 -0.72 -3.76 8.38
CA VAL A 198 -1.31 -2.65 7.62
C VAL A 198 -1.06 -2.81 6.13
N ASP A 199 -2.07 -2.48 5.32
CA ASP A 199 -2.00 -2.40 3.86
C ASP A 199 -1.42 -1.03 3.47
N VAL A 200 -0.40 -1.02 2.61
CA VAL A 200 0.33 0.19 2.18
C VAL A 200 0.29 0.40 0.68
#